data_AF-A0A1A8XRZ1-F1
#
_entry.id   AF-A0A1A8XRZ1-F1
#
_cell.length_a   1.000
_cell.length_b   1.000
_cell.length_c   1.000
_cell.angle_alpha   90.00
_cell.angle_beta   90.00
_cell.angle_gamma   90.00
#
_symmetry.space_group_name_H-M   'P 1'
#
loop_
_entity.id
_entity.type
_entity.pdbx_description
1 polymer ?
#
loop_
_entity_poly.entity_id
_entity_poly.type
_entity_poly.pdbx_seq_one_letter_code
_entity_poly.pdbx_strand_id
1 'polypeptide(L)'
;MFNPSGDAYRRCLEMRSHGLYGTSGLKAQFALVYAFCQVELALRHPGVRHVTLYRGVNRMADHEILAQGGVGRHVILLNNLSSFTCSRERAGEFGDYILAVEVPLTKIFFHCDLLPGVLQGEDKFLVIGGVVDVTLSTLRGDGGGI
;
A
#
# COMPACT_ATOMS: atom_id res chain seq x y z
N MET A 1 11.65 8.65 27.72
CA MET A 1 12.03 7.40 28.40
C MET A 1 10.88 6.42 28.25
N PHE A 2 11.06 5.35 27.48
CA PHE A 2 10.04 4.32 27.29
C PHE A 2 9.93 3.48 28.57
N ASN A 3 8.78 3.54 29.24
CA ASN A 3 8.52 2.74 30.45
C ASN A 3 7.57 1.58 30.11
N PRO A 4 8.08 0.36 29.90
CA PRO A 4 7.26 -0.82 29.59
C PRO A 4 6.38 -1.30 30.76
N SER A 5 6.39 -0.62 31.91
CA SER A 5 5.48 -0.89 33.03
C SER A 5 4.54 0.29 33.35
N GLY A 6 4.61 1.37 32.56
CA GLY A 6 3.75 2.54 32.75
C GLY A 6 2.31 2.34 32.29
N ASP A 7 1.38 3.08 32.87
CA ASP A 7 -0.06 2.95 32.60
C ASP A 7 -0.42 3.18 31.12
N ALA A 8 0.29 4.09 30.44
CA ALA A 8 0.10 4.33 29.00
C ALA A 8 0.50 3.11 28.14
N TYR A 9 1.56 2.39 28.53
CA TYR A 9 2.01 1.19 27.83
C TYR A 9 1.05 0.02 28.09
N ARG A 10 0.57 -0.15 29.33
CA ARG A 10 -0.47 -1.14 29.67
C ARG A 10 -1.76 -0.89 28.90
N ARG A 11 -2.24 0.36 28.83
CA ARG A 11 -3.44 0.73 28.08
C ARG A 11 -3.27 0.46 26.57
N CYS A 12 -2.07 0.70 26.02
CA CYS A 12 -1.75 0.34 24.64
C CYS A 12 -1.82 -1.18 24.40
N LEU A 13 -1.28 -1.99 25.32
CA LEU A 13 -1.34 -3.45 25.26
C LEU A 13 -2.77 -3.98 25.40
N GLU A 14 -3.57 -3.41 26.31
CA GLU A 14 -4.99 -3.76 26.47
C GLU A 14 -5.81 -3.44 25.21
N MET A 15 -5.60 -2.28 24.59
CA MET A 15 -6.24 -1.94 23.31
C MET A 15 -5.81 -2.89 22.18
N ARG A 16 -4.53 -3.28 22.13
CA ARG A 16 -4.02 -4.27 21.16
C ARG A 16 -4.63 -5.66 21.39
N SER A 17 -4.77 -6.09 22.64
CA SER A 17 -5.36 -7.38 22.96
C SER A 17 -6.85 -7.40 22.64
N HIS A 18 -7.58 -6.32 22.92
CA HIS A 18 -8.98 -6.15 22.52
C HIS A 18 -9.17 -6.18 21.00
N GLY A 19 -8.25 -5.58 20.22
CA GLY A 19 -8.27 -5.68 18.76
C GLY A 19 -8.05 -7.10 18.21
N LEU A 20 -7.50 -8.01 19.01
CA LEU A 20 -7.29 -9.43 18.69
C LEU A 20 -8.36 -10.34 19.32
N TYR A 21 -9.03 -9.89 20.39
CA TYR A 21 -10.13 -10.58 21.04
C TYR A 21 -11.41 -10.41 20.21
N GLY A 22 -11.95 -11.52 19.69
CA GLY A 22 -13.16 -11.52 18.85
C GLY A 22 -12.90 -11.56 17.35
N THR A 23 -11.64 -11.66 16.91
CA THR A 23 -11.27 -11.85 15.50
C THR A 23 -11.47 -13.31 15.07
N SER A 24 -12.62 -13.93 15.36
CA SER A 24 -12.91 -15.31 14.99
C SER A 24 -12.66 -15.50 13.49
N GLY A 25 -11.54 -16.13 13.16
CA GLY A 25 -11.14 -16.39 11.78
C GLY A 25 -10.67 -15.18 10.96
N LEU A 26 -10.21 -14.05 11.53
CA LEU A 26 -9.72 -12.90 10.71
C LEU A 26 -8.67 -13.32 9.67
N LYS A 27 -7.75 -14.23 10.03
CA LYS A 27 -6.80 -14.81 9.08
C LYS A 27 -7.50 -15.57 7.95
N ALA A 28 -8.55 -16.33 8.25
CA ALA A 28 -9.35 -17.05 7.27
C ALA A 28 -10.19 -16.10 6.38
N GLN A 29 -10.73 -15.02 6.96
CA GLN A 29 -11.44 -13.98 6.22
C GLN A 29 -10.50 -13.27 5.24
N PHE A 30 -9.30 -12.89 5.67
CA PHE A 30 -8.29 -12.30 4.78
C PHE A 30 -7.81 -13.28 3.71
N ALA A 31 -7.62 -14.55 4.06
CA ALA A 31 -7.27 -15.59 3.10
C ALA A 31 -8.35 -15.76 2.04
N LEU A 32 -9.63 -15.73 2.42
CA LEU A 32 -10.75 -15.81 1.48
C LEU A 32 -10.77 -14.63 0.51
N VAL A 33 -10.65 -13.40 1.03
CA VAL A 33 -10.62 -12.17 0.22
C VAL A 33 -9.44 -12.19 -0.76
N TYR A 34 -8.25 -12.51 -0.26
CA TYR A 34 -7.05 -12.62 -1.08
C TYR A 34 -7.21 -13.69 -2.16
N ALA A 35 -7.63 -14.91 -1.80
CA ALA A 35 -7.79 -16.00 -2.76
C ALA A 35 -8.80 -15.67 -3.86
N PHE A 36 -9.94 -15.09 -3.49
CA PHE A 36 -10.94 -14.63 -4.45
C PHE A 36 -10.38 -13.54 -5.38
N CYS A 37 -9.66 -12.55 -4.83
CA CYS A 37 -9.02 -11.51 -5.61
C CYS A 37 -7.99 -12.06 -6.61
N GLN A 38 -7.17 -13.03 -6.19
CA GLN A 38 -6.17 -13.64 -7.05
C GLN A 38 -6.80 -14.45 -8.20
N VAL A 39 -7.91 -15.17 -7.94
CA VAL A 39 -8.66 -15.89 -8.99
C VAL A 39 -9.21 -14.92 -10.03
N GLU A 40 -9.88 -13.86 -9.59
CA GLU A 40 -10.45 -12.85 -10.49
C GLU A 40 -9.37 -12.10 -11.28
N LEU A 41 -8.26 -11.71 -10.66
CA LEU A 41 -7.13 -11.09 -11.36
C LEU A 41 -6.57 -12.00 -12.46
N ALA A 42 -6.43 -13.29 -12.17
CA ALA A 42 -5.95 -14.26 -13.15
C ALA A 42 -6.93 -14.46 -14.33
N LEU A 43 -8.24 -14.43 -14.05
CA LEU A 43 -9.28 -14.56 -15.08
C LEU A 43 -9.40 -13.30 -15.95
N ARG A 44 -9.35 -12.11 -15.35
CA ARG A 44 -9.54 -10.83 -16.05
C ARG A 44 -8.28 -10.35 -16.78
N HIS A 45 -7.10 -10.73 -16.29
CA HIS A 45 -5.80 -10.25 -16.82
C HIS A 45 -4.84 -11.42 -17.12
N PRO A 46 -5.20 -12.33 -18.05
CA PRO A 46 -4.38 -13.49 -18.36
C PRO A 46 -2.99 -13.07 -18.87
N GLY A 47 -1.94 -13.68 -18.31
CA GLY A 47 -0.55 -13.42 -18.70
C GLY A 47 0.08 -12.16 -18.11
N VAL A 48 -0.71 -11.29 -17.47
CA VAL A 48 -0.19 -10.11 -16.78
C VAL A 48 0.48 -10.53 -15.47
N ARG A 49 1.67 -9.97 -15.19
CA ARG A 49 2.45 -10.30 -13.98
C ARG A 49 2.56 -9.14 -13.00
N HIS A 50 2.55 -7.91 -13.52
CA HIS A 50 2.70 -6.69 -12.75
C HIS A 50 1.67 -5.66 -13.20
N VAL A 51 1.39 -4.71 -12.33
CA VAL A 51 0.58 -3.53 -12.62
C VAL A 51 1.29 -2.30 -12.08
N THR A 52 1.33 -1.24 -12.88
CA THR A 52 1.81 0.07 -12.45
C THR A 52 0.78 0.69 -11.51
N LEU A 53 1.21 1.00 -10.28
CA LEU A 53 0.38 1.62 -9.27
C LEU A 53 1.06 2.86 -8.69
N TYR A 54 0.24 3.82 -8.27
CA TYR A 54 0.65 5.11 -7.76
C TYR A 54 0.22 5.33 -6.32
N ARG A 55 1.02 6.05 -5.55
CA ARG A 55 0.70 6.49 -4.20
C ARG A 55 1.20 7.91 -3.97
N GLY A 56 0.28 8.79 -3.58
CA GLY A 56 0.63 10.12 -3.08
C GLY A 56 1.24 10.03 -1.69
N VAL A 57 2.33 10.75 -1.46
CA VAL A 57 2.97 10.87 -0.15
C VAL A 57 3.36 12.33 0.11
N ASN A 58 3.14 12.80 1.34
CA ASN A 58 3.54 14.14 1.75
C ASN A 58 5.04 14.22 2.02
N ARG A 59 5.62 13.19 2.64
CA ARG A 59 7.04 13.16 2.99
C ARG A 59 7.62 11.79 2.69
N MET A 60 8.67 11.76 1.87
CA MET A 60 9.43 10.54 1.65
C MET A 60 10.08 9.99 2.93
N ALA A 61 10.35 10.87 3.90
CA ALA A 61 10.88 10.49 5.21
C ALA A 61 9.92 9.65 6.07
N ASP A 62 8.63 9.59 5.71
CA ASP A 62 7.67 8.73 6.41
C ASP A 62 7.83 7.25 5.99
N HIS A 63 8.62 7.00 4.94
CA HIS A 63 9.02 5.67 4.50
C HIS A 63 10.47 5.39 4.90
N GLU A 64 10.73 4.17 5.34
CA GLU A 64 12.09 3.69 5.55
C GLU A 64 12.74 3.45 4.17
N ILE A 65 13.72 4.29 3.82
CA ILE A 65 14.48 4.21 2.58
C ILE A 65 15.67 3.27 2.80
N LEU A 66 15.66 2.14 2.10
CA LEU A 66 16.68 1.10 2.21
C LEU A 66 17.84 1.32 1.23
N ALA A 67 17.56 1.91 0.07
CA ALA A 67 18.58 2.30 -0.91
C ALA A 67 18.09 3.46 -1.78
N GLN A 68 19.03 4.24 -2.29
CA GLN A 68 18.78 5.26 -3.31
C GLN A 68 19.51 4.82 -4.59
N GLY A 69 18.76 4.71 -5.68
CA GLY A 69 19.28 4.36 -7.00
C GLY A 69 19.67 5.59 -7.81
N GLY A 70 19.62 5.48 -9.14
CA GLY A 70 19.76 6.63 -10.04
C GLY A 70 18.64 7.66 -9.87
N VAL A 71 18.58 8.66 -10.76
CA VAL A 71 17.68 9.81 -10.65
C VAL A 71 16.23 9.38 -10.38
N GLY A 72 15.71 9.75 -9.20
CA GLY A 72 14.34 9.51 -8.77
C GLY A 72 14.02 8.07 -8.31
N ARG A 73 14.96 7.13 -8.32
CA ARG A 73 14.70 5.73 -7.97
C ARG A 73 15.06 5.44 -6.51
N HIS A 74 14.15 4.81 -5.77
CA HIS A 74 14.35 4.46 -4.36
C HIS A 74 13.89 3.05 -4.07
N VAL A 75 14.55 2.38 -3.13
CA VAL A 75 14.05 1.14 -2.53
C VAL A 75 13.53 1.49 -1.15
N ILE A 76 12.24 1.22 -0.90
CA ILE A 76 11.58 1.56 0.36
C ILE A 76 10.92 0.33 0.98
N LEU A 77 10.71 0.39 2.30
CA LEU A 77 9.90 -0.57 3.03
C LEU A 77 8.46 -0.06 3.18
N LEU A 78 7.49 -0.80 2.64
CA LEU A 78 6.07 -0.55 2.85
C LEU A 78 5.58 -1.23 4.13
N ASN A 79 4.64 -0.57 4.81
CA ASN A 79 3.85 -1.17 5.88
C ASN A 79 3.08 -2.40 5.37
N ASN A 80 2.72 -3.31 6.30
CA ASN A 80 2.09 -4.62 6.04
C ASN A 80 0.98 -4.60 4.98
N LEU A 81 0.16 -3.55 4.95
CA LEU A 81 -0.84 -3.33 3.92
C LEU A 81 -0.83 -1.84 3.56
N SER A 82 -0.66 -1.55 2.27
CA SER A 82 -0.50 -0.19 1.76
C SER A 82 -1.47 0.06 0.62
N SER A 83 -2.20 1.19 0.68
CA SER A 83 -3.10 1.61 -0.40
C SER A 83 -2.37 2.28 -1.55
N PHE A 84 -2.82 1.98 -2.76
CA PHE A 84 -2.38 2.55 -4.03
C PHE A 84 -3.58 2.82 -4.94
N THR A 85 -3.36 3.49 -6.06
CA THR A 85 -4.34 3.67 -7.13
C THR A 85 -3.71 3.46 -8.50
N CYS A 86 -4.49 3.09 -9.51
CA CYS A 86 -4.01 3.05 -10.90
C CYS A 86 -4.00 4.43 -11.58
N SER A 87 -4.64 5.45 -10.99
CA SER A 87 -4.63 6.83 -11.51
C SER A 87 -3.53 7.65 -10.85
N ARG A 88 -2.61 8.15 -11.67
CA ARG A 88 -1.57 9.06 -11.24
C ARG A 88 -2.15 10.39 -10.74
N GLU A 89 -3.19 10.87 -11.41
CA GLU A 89 -3.89 12.11 -11.06
C GLU A 89 -4.48 12.02 -9.65
N ARG A 90 -5.17 10.91 -9.35
CA ARG A 90 -5.73 10.65 -8.02
C ARG A 90 -4.64 10.51 -6.96
N ALA A 91 -3.53 9.86 -7.28
CA ALA A 91 -2.40 9.81 -6.34
C ALA A 91 -1.89 11.22 -5.99
N GLY A 92 -1.97 12.17 -6.93
CA GLY A 92 -1.65 13.57 -6.72
C GLY A 92 -2.53 14.31 -5.72
N GLU A 93 -3.72 13.80 -5.41
CA GLU A 93 -4.61 14.41 -4.41
C GLU A 93 -4.08 14.22 -2.96
N PHE A 94 -3.13 13.29 -2.76
CA PHE A 94 -2.72 12.84 -1.42
C PHE A 94 -1.30 13.24 -1.00
N GLY A 95 -0.63 14.13 -1.75
CA GLY A 95 0.62 14.76 -1.31
C GLY A 95 1.49 15.32 -2.42
N ASP A 96 2.62 15.90 -2.04
CA ASP A 96 3.53 16.63 -2.96
C ASP A 96 4.31 15.71 -3.92
N TYR A 97 4.41 14.44 -3.56
CA TYR A 97 5.19 13.42 -4.27
C TYR A 97 4.31 12.24 -4.68
N ILE A 98 4.59 11.70 -5.86
CA ILE A 98 3.99 10.47 -6.36
C ILE A 98 5.05 9.38 -6.43
N LEU A 99 4.77 8.28 -5.74
CA LEU A 99 5.47 7.00 -5.89
C LEU A 99 4.82 6.21 -7.01
N ALA A 100 5.59 5.85 -8.04
CA ALA A 100 5.18 4.88 -9.04
C ALA A 100 5.88 3.54 -8.78
N VAL A 101 5.12 2.44 -8.81
CA VAL A 101 5.60 1.10 -8.44
C VAL A 101 5.03 0.06 -9.41
N GLU A 102 5.90 -0.82 -9.93
CA GLU A 102 5.48 -2.03 -10.64
C GLU A 102 5.17 -3.13 -9.61
N VAL A 103 3.89 -3.27 -9.26
CA VAL A 103 3.46 -4.21 -8.22
C VAL A 103 3.14 -5.57 -8.85
N PRO A 104 3.77 -6.67 -8.41
CA PRO A 104 3.38 -8.01 -8.83
C PRO A 104 1.91 -8.27 -8.48
N LEU A 105 1.14 -8.90 -9.37
CA LEU A 105 -0.28 -9.18 -9.10
C LEU A 105 -0.48 -10.03 -7.82
N THR A 106 0.48 -10.88 -7.50
CA THR A 106 0.51 -11.69 -6.27
C THR A 106 0.64 -10.86 -4.99
N LYS A 107 1.09 -9.60 -5.08
CA LYS A 107 1.10 -8.67 -3.95
C LYS A 107 -0.20 -7.88 -3.81
N ILE A 108 -1.14 -7.99 -4.76
CA ILE A 108 -2.45 -7.33 -4.65
C ILE A 108 -3.31 -8.12 -3.66
N PHE A 109 -3.61 -7.51 -2.52
CA PHE A 109 -4.51 -8.10 -1.54
C PHE A 109 -5.97 -7.97 -1.98
N PHE A 110 -6.33 -6.81 -2.50
CA PHE A 110 -7.70 -6.46 -2.89
C PHE A 110 -7.69 -5.26 -3.85
N HIS A 111 -8.66 -5.18 -4.77
CA HIS A 111 -8.95 -3.97 -5.54
C HIS A 111 -10.46 -3.72 -5.60
N CYS A 112 -10.89 -2.45 -5.61
CA CYS A 112 -12.30 -2.09 -5.41
C CYS A 112 -13.25 -2.61 -6.51
N ASP A 113 -12.77 -2.75 -7.75
CA ASP A 113 -13.60 -3.23 -8.87
C ASP A 113 -13.94 -4.73 -8.82
N LEU A 114 -13.48 -5.41 -7.78
CA LEU A 114 -13.72 -6.83 -7.54
C LEU A 114 -15.10 -7.10 -6.93
N LEU A 115 -15.63 -6.17 -6.13
CA LEU A 115 -16.90 -6.33 -5.43
C LEU A 115 -17.94 -5.36 -5.99
N PRO A 116 -18.94 -5.84 -6.75
CA PRO A 116 -19.96 -4.97 -7.32
C PRO A 116 -20.76 -4.29 -6.19
N GLY A 117 -20.92 -2.97 -6.30
CA GLY A 117 -21.74 -2.17 -5.38
C GLY A 117 -21.05 -1.66 -4.10
N VAL A 118 -19.77 -1.94 -3.88
CA VAL A 118 -19.01 -1.45 -2.71
C VAL A 118 -17.79 -0.66 -3.16
N LEU A 119 -17.61 0.56 -2.65
CA LEU A 119 -16.43 1.43 -2.90
C LEU A 119 -16.12 1.66 -4.40
N GLN A 120 -17.17 1.71 -5.21
CA GLN A 120 -17.10 2.02 -6.64
C GLN A 120 -16.58 3.44 -6.81
N GLY A 121 -15.50 3.59 -7.58
CA GLY A 121 -14.95 4.90 -7.91
C GLY A 121 -13.77 5.35 -7.06
N GLU A 122 -13.16 4.52 -6.20
CA GLU A 122 -11.86 4.84 -5.56
C GLU A 122 -10.65 4.38 -6.39
N ASP A 123 -10.81 3.53 -7.41
CA ASP A 123 -9.73 2.95 -8.24
C ASP A 123 -8.53 2.49 -7.39
N LYS A 124 -8.85 1.90 -6.24
CA LYS A 124 -7.92 1.68 -5.15
C LYS A 124 -7.52 0.23 -5.06
N PHE A 125 -6.23 0.04 -4.84
CA PHE A 125 -5.57 -1.24 -4.64
C PHE A 125 -5.02 -1.29 -3.22
N LEU A 126 -5.27 -2.40 -2.52
CA LEU A 126 -4.57 -2.73 -1.29
C LEU A 126 -3.44 -3.70 -1.64
N VAL A 127 -2.21 -3.32 -1.32
CA VAL A 127 -1.00 -4.04 -1.67
C VAL A 127 -0.34 -4.56 -0.39
N ILE A 128 0.02 -5.85 -0.40
CA ILE A 128 0.82 -6.47 0.65
C ILE A 128 2.18 -5.78 0.71
N GLY A 129 2.59 -5.40 1.92
CA GLY A 129 3.79 -4.61 2.19
C GLY A 129 5.12 -5.30 1.89
N GLY A 130 6.16 -4.79 2.56
CA GLY A 130 7.53 -5.24 2.36
C GLY A 130 8.31 -4.36 1.39
N VAL A 131 9.46 -4.85 0.93
CA VAL A 131 10.40 -4.08 0.12
C VAL A 131 9.88 -3.90 -1.31
N VAL A 132 9.97 -2.67 -1.81
CA VAL A 132 9.60 -2.30 -3.18
C VAL A 132 10.59 -1.29 -3.76
N ASP A 133 10.79 -1.37 -5.07
CA ASP A 133 11.49 -0.36 -5.86
C ASP A 133 10.47 0.63 -6.41
N VAL A 134 10.73 1.91 -6.24
CA VAL A 134 9.80 2.99 -6.59
C VAL A 134 10.50 4.06 -7.40
N THR A 135 9.76 4.65 -8.33
CA THR A 135 10.16 5.88 -9.01
C THR A 135 9.40 7.04 -8.38
N LEU A 136 10.14 7.97 -7.79
CA LEU A 136 9.64 9.21 -7.23
C LEU A 136 9.49 10.26 -8.32
N SER A 137 8.37 10.97 -8.30
CA SER A 137 8.14 12.14 -9.15
C SER A 137 7.36 13.20 -8.38
N THR A 138 7.61 14.47 -8.69
CA THR A 138 6.89 15.61 -8.10
C THR A 138 5.67 15.98 -8.94
N LEU A 139 4.65 16.57 -8.29
CA LEU A 139 3.47 17.10 -9.00
C LEU A 139 3.77 18.32 -9.85
N ARG A 140 4.81 19.08 -9.51
CA ARG A 140 5.40 20.06 -10.42
C ARG A 140 6.26 19.31 -11.42
N GLY A 141 5.89 19.40 -12.70
CA GLY A 141 6.60 18.75 -13.80
C GLY A 141 8.09 19.09 -13.79
N ASP A 142 8.88 18.19 -14.36
CA ASP A 142 10.31 18.38 -14.63
C ASP A 142 10.52 19.76 -15.26
N GLY A 143 11.04 20.67 -14.45
CA GLY A 143 11.24 22.07 -14.79
C GLY A 143 12.49 22.58 -14.10
N GLY A 144 13.63 22.39 -14.78
CA GLY A 144 14.86 23.13 -14.53
C GLY A 144 15.86 22.39 -13.66
N GLY A 145 16.94 21.93 -14.28
CA GLY A 145 18.13 21.50 -13.55
C GLY A 145 18.81 22.66 -12.82
N ILE A 146 19.51 22.29 -11.75
CA ILE A 146 20.88 22.71 -11.42
C ILE A 146 21.55 21.48 -10.82
#